data_AF-A0A7Y9I3Y3-F1
#
_entry.id   AF-A0A7Y9I3Y3-F1
#
_cell.length_a   1.000
_cell.length_b   1.000
_cell.length_c   1.000
_cell.angle_alpha   90.00
_cell.angle_beta   90.00
_cell.angle_gamma   90.00
#
_symmetry.space_group_name_H-M   'P 1'
#
loop_
_entity.id
_entity.type
_entity.pdbx_description
1 polymer ?
#
loop_
_entity_poly.entity_id
_entity_poly.type
_entity_poly.pdbx_seq_one_letter_code
_entity_poly.pdbx_strand_id
1 'polypeptide(L)'
;MNKNLVVEHCRFANNAYHDIGFGTTSGPTGSFARNVIVRDNVFAGSGWIRKYSKFASNGAITTFANNGAFTTQPYNSSILIENNRFSDLAEAGVYLRNARDVTVRGNSYRRVTQRVVVDEASTEQINVAD
;
A
#
# COMPACT_ATOMS: atom_id res chain seq x y z
N MET A 1 -9.11 -5.13 -12.66
CA MET A 1 -8.56 -3.76 -12.66
C MET A 1 -9.13 -3.01 -11.47
N ASN A 2 -8.28 -2.46 -10.61
CA ASN A 2 -8.72 -1.84 -9.36
C ASN A 2 -8.89 -0.34 -9.61
N LYS A 3 -10.06 0.08 -10.08
CA LYS A 3 -10.35 1.47 -10.41
C LYS A 3 -11.59 1.98 -9.68
N ASN A 4 -11.57 3.26 -9.29
CA ASN A 4 -12.71 3.94 -8.68
C ASN A 4 -13.21 3.19 -7.45
N LEU A 5 -12.29 2.94 -6.51
CA LEU A 5 -12.54 2.13 -5.32
C LEU A 5 -12.46 3.00 -4.08
N VAL A 6 -13.42 2.84 -3.18
CA VAL A 6 -13.38 3.37 -1.82
C VAL A 6 -13.40 2.20 -0.84
N VAL A 7 -12.46 2.19 0.09
CA VAL A 7 -12.41 1.26 1.22
C VAL A 7 -12.48 2.09 2.50
N GLU A 8 -13.59 2.00 3.20
CA GLU A 8 -13.84 2.82 4.38
C GLU A 8 -14.58 2.08 5.49
N HIS A 9 -14.33 2.50 6.74
CA HIS A 9 -14.97 1.96 7.94
C HIS A 9 -14.81 0.45 8.14
N CYS A 10 -13.73 -0.13 7.59
CA CYS A 10 -13.41 -1.54 7.74
C CYS A 10 -12.44 -1.79 8.89
N ARG A 11 -12.45 -3.03 9.40
CA ARG A 11 -11.42 -3.57 10.29
C ARG A 11 -10.73 -4.74 9.62
N PHE A 12 -9.42 -4.62 9.40
CA PHE A 12 -8.54 -5.68 8.97
C PHE A 12 -7.66 -6.07 10.15
N ALA A 13 -7.73 -7.34 10.58
CA ALA A 13 -6.99 -7.77 11.75
C ALA A 13 -6.53 -9.21 11.66
N ASN A 14 -5.33 -9.46 12.20
CA ASN A 14 -4.74 -10.78 12.30
C ASN A 14 -4.65 -11.51 10.94
N ASN A 15 -4.29 -10.77 9.87
CA ASN A 15 -4.05 -11.36 8.56
C ASN A 15 -2.56 -11.62 8.35
N ALA A 16 -2.22 -12.84 7.94
CA ALA A 16 -0.82 -13.22 7.75
C ALA A 16 -0.10 -12.35 6.70
N TYR A 17 -0.79 -11.96 5.64
CA TYR A 17 -0.23 -11.15 4.55
C TYR A 17 -0.64 -9.67 4.69
N HIS A 18 -0.29 -8.83 3.70
CA HIS A 18 -0.87 -7.47 3.59
C HIS A 18 -2.41 -7.55 3.59
N ASP A 19 -3.05 -6.55 4.17
CA ASP A 19 -4.51 -6.46 4.21
C ASP A 19 -5.05 -5.95 2.88
N ILE A 20 -4.37 -4.96 2.28
CA ILE A 20 -4.74 -4.37 1.00
C ILE A 20 -3.53 -4.36 0.07
N GLY A 21 -3.72 -4.93 -1.11
CA GLY A 21 -2.74 -4.99 -2.18
C GLY A 21 -3.23 -4.34 -3.46
N PHE A 22 -2.50 -3.36 -3.97
CA PHE A 22 -2.82 -2.61 -5.18
C PHE A 22 -1.93 -3.00 -6.36
N GLY A 23 -2.50 -2.98 -7.56
CA GLY A 23 -1.78 -3.28 -8.78
C GLY A 23 -1.71 -4.77 -9.09
N THR A 24 -0.86 -5.13 -10.04
CA THR A 24 -0.82 -6.48 -10.57
C THR A 24 -0.01 -7.44 -9.69
N THR A 25 -0.56 -8.64 -9.51
CA THR A 25 0.12 -9.79 -8.88
C THR A 25 0.59 -10.82 -9.91
N SER A 26 0.44 -10.57 -11.22
CA SER A 26 0.83 -11.50 -12.30
C SER A 26 1.34 -10.74 -13.55
N GLY A 27 2.55 -11.05 -14.03
CA GLY A 27 2.99 -10.63 -15.37
C GLY A 27 2.23 -11.44 -16.43
N PRO A 28 1.80 -10.91 -17.59
CA PRO A 28 1.93 -9.59 -18.24
C PRO A 28 0.67 -8.71 -18.11
N THR A 29 0.01 -8.70 -16.95
CA THR A 29 -1.31 -8.05 -16.83
C THR A 29 -1.24 -6.57 -16.46
N GLY A 30 -2.10 -5.75 -17.07
CA GLY A 30 -2.17 -4.28 -16.92
C GLY A 30 -3.21 -3.77 -15.92
N SER A 31 -3.66 -4.59 -14.95
CA SER A 31 -4.60 -4.12 -13.93
C SER A 31 -3.88 -3.27 -12.87
N PHE A 32 -3.64 -2.01 -13.21
CA PHE A 32 -3.07 -1.01 -12.31
C PHE A 32 -4.15 -0.36 -11.45
N ALA A 33 -3.80 -0.02 -10.21
CA ALA A 33 -4.71 0.69 -9.32
C ALA A 33 -4.83 2.16 -9.74
N ARG A 34 -6.05 2.67 -9.91
CA ARG A 34 -6.29 4.11 -10.15
C ARG A 34 -7.51 4.64 -9.42
N ASN A 35 -7.45 5.86 -8.92
CA ASN A 35 -8.56 6.51 -8.21
C ASN A 35 -9.04 5.65 -7.04
N VAL A 36 -8.15 5.44 -6.07
CA VAL A 36 -8.43 4.61 -4.90
C VAL A 36 -8.38 5.46 -3.64
N ILE A 37 -9.38 5.32 -2.78
CA ILE A 37 -9.42 5.95 -1.46
C ILE A 37 -9.47 4.85 -0.41
N VAL A 38 -8.56 4.90 0.56
CA VAL A 38 -8.56 4.06 1.76
C VAL A 38 -8.63 4.98 2.97
N ARG A 39 -9.78 5.04 3.63
CA ARG A 39 -9.98 5.97 4.74
C ARG A 39 -10.72 5.40 5.93
N ASP A 40 -10.45 5.94 7.12
CA ASP A 40 -11.21 5.64 8.34
C ASP A 40 -11.27 4.14 8.67
N ASN A 41 -10.23 3.37 8.32
CA ASN A 41 -10.11 1.94 8.60
C ASN A 41 -9.20 1.67 9.81
N VAL A 42 -9.30 0.44 10.33
CA VAL A 42 -8.39 -0.08 11.35
C VAL A 42 -7.62 -1.28 10.82
N PHE A 43 -6.29 -1.21 10.87
CA PHE A 43 -5.35 -2.28 10.51
C PHE A 43 -4.61 -2.71 11.78
N ALA A 44 -4.82 -3.96 12.23
CA ALA A 44 -4.32 -4.41 13.52
C ALA A 44 -3.68 -5.80 13.46
N GLY A 45 -2.39 -5.89 13.77
CA GLY A 45 -1.73 -7.20 13.92
C GLY A 45 -1.61 -7.98 12.62
N SER A 46 -1.42 -7.33 11.47
CA SER A 46 -1.35 -7.96 10.14
C SER A 46 0.03 -7.87 9.47
N GLY A 47 0.24 -8.60 8.37
CA GLY A 47 1.38 -8.40 7.47
C GLY A 47 2.70 -9.08 7.84
N TRP A 48 2.68 -10.05 8.76
CA TRP A 48 3.89 -10.70 9.28
C TRP A 48 4.50 -11.78 8.36
N ILE A 49 3.80 -12.16 7.28
CA ILE A 49 4.33 -13.02 6.21
C ILE A 49 4.44 -12.21 4.92
N ARG A 50 5.65 -12.23 4.33
CA ARG A 50 5.93 -11.64 3.02
C ARG A 50 5.45 -12.57 1.91
N LYS A 51 4.26 -12.31 1.35
CA LYS A 51 3.67 -13.11 0.26
C LYS A 51 4.55 -13.16 -0.99
N TYR A 52 5.28 -12.09 -1.27
CA TYR A 52 6.09 -11.94 -2.47
C TYR A 52 7.52 -11.52 -2.09
N SER A 53 8.42 -12.50 -2.06
CA SER A 53 9.83 -12.33 -1.62
C SER A 53 10.68 -11.44 -2.53
N LYS A 54 10.19 -11.09 -3.72
CA LYS A 54 10.88 -10.20 -4.68
C LYS A 54 10.80 -8.71 -4.30
N PHE A 55 10.08 -8.36 -3.24
CA PHE A 55 9.90 -6.97 -2.83
C PHE A 55 10.77 -6.60 -1.63
N ALA A 56 11.31 -5.39 -1.64
CA ALA A 56 12.24 -4.90 -0.62
C ALA A 56 11.56 -4.69 0.74
N SER A 57 10.25 -4.44 0.75
CA SER A 57 9.45 -4.23 1.97
C SER A 57 8.00 -4.72 1.77
N ASN A 58 7.22 -4.69 2.85
CA ASN A 58 5.78 -5.00 2.88
C ASN A 58 5.08 -4.03 3.83
N GLY A 59 3.81 -3.75 3.58
CA GLY A 59 2.97 -3.00 4.51
C GLY A 59 1.56 -3.57 4.61
N ALA A 60 0.80 -3.16 5.64
CA ALA A 60 -0.62 -3.48 5.73
C ALA A 60 -1.38 -3.04 4.47
N ILE A 61 -1.03 -1.87 3.93
CA ILE A 61 -1.38 -1.44 2.58
C ILE A 61 -0.12 -1.47 1.71
N THR A 62 -0.17 -2.13 0.56
CA THR A 62 0.97 -2.26 -0.35
C THR A 62 0.57 -2.00 -1.81
N THR A 63 1.36 -1.23 -2.55
CA THR A 63 1.31 -1.21 -4.03
C THR A 63 2.34 -2.18 -4.62
N PHE A 64 1.91 -3.14 -5.44
CA PHE A 64 2.77 -4.19 -5.99
C PHE A 64 3.53 -3.79 -7.25
N ALA A 65 4.69 -4.43 -7.37
CA ALA A 65 5.62 -4.38 -8.49
C ALA A 65 5.74 -5.72 -9.22
N ASN A 66 4.63 -6.38 -9.59
CA ASN A 66 4.68 -7.71 -10.23
C ASN A 66 4.34 -7.69 -11.73
N ASN A 67 4.81 -6.67 -12.46
CA ASN A 67 4.75 -6.65 -13.91
C ASN A 67 6.16 -6.81 -14.51
N GLY A 68 6.40 -7.86 -15.28
CA GLY A 68 7.71 -8.11 -15.90
C GLY A 68 8.13 -7.09 -16.96
N ALA A 69 7.21 -6.30 -17.48
CA ALA A 69 7.48 -5.25 -18.48
C ALA A 69 7.73 -3.86 -17.86
N PHE A 70 7.34 -3.66 -16.59
CA PHE A 70 7.51 -2.39 -15.89
C PHE A 70 8.36 -2.60 -14.64
N THR A 71 9.58 -2.08 -14.67
CA THR A 71 10.55 -2.24 -13.58
C THR A 71 10.42 -1.08 -12.58
N THR A 72 10.55 0.15 -13.06
CA THR A 72 10.58 1.37 -12.23
C THR A 72 9.45 2.34 -12.56
N GLN A 73 8.62 2.06 -13.58
CA GLN A 73 7.58 2.99 -14.00
C GLN A 73 6.47 3.11 -12.95
N PRO A 74 6.00 4.34 -12.61
CA PRO A 74 4.96 4.54 -11.61
C PRO A 74 3.55 4.36 -12.20
N TYR A 75 3.05 3.13 -12.25
CA TYR A 75 1.82 2.81 -12.96
C TYR A 75 0.55 2.81 -12.09
N ASN A 76 0.67 2.63 -10.76
CA ASN A 76 -0.44 2.85 -9.83
C ASN A 76 -0.58 4.36 -9.63
N SER A 77 -1.79 4.92 -9.64
CA SER A 77 -1.94 6.38 -9.64
C SER A 77 -3.16 6.88 -8.87
N SER A 78 -3.11 8.10 -8.36
CA SER A 78 -4.26 8.78 -7.76
C SER A 78 -4.84 7.98 -6.59
N ILE A 79 -4.02 7.82 -5.55
CA ILE A 79 -4.33 7.02 -4.36
C ILE A 79 -4.32 7.94 -3.13
N LEU A 80 -5.39 7.90 -2.35
CA LEU A 80 -5.50 8.60 -1.08
C LEU A 80 -5.61 7.59 0.07
N ILE A 81 -4.69 7.68 1.03
CA ILE A 81 -4.69 6.86 2.25
C ILE A 81 -4.77 7.80 3.44
N GLU A 82 -5.95 7.94 4.04
CA GLU A 82 -6.17 8.95 5.09
C GLU A 82 -6.93 8.48 6.33
N ASN A 83 -6.65 9.06 7.48
CA ASN A 83 -7.42 8.84 8.72
C ASN A 83 -7.53 7.36 9.16
N ASN A 84 -6.58 6.50 8.74
CA ASN A 84 -6.55 5.11 9.16
C ASN A 84 -5.78 4.94 10.47
N ARG A 85 -6.07 3.85 11.19
CA ARG A 85 -5.38 3.47 12.42
C ARG A 85 -4.60 2.19 12.20
N PHE A 86 -3.28 2.27 12.30
CA PHE A 86 -2.37 1.14 12.17
C PHE A 86 -1.82 0.77 13.55
N SER A 87 -1.95 -0.49 13.92
CA SER A 87 -1.41 -0.99 15.18
C SER A 87 -0.81 -2.38 15.08
N ASP A 88 0.24 -2.61 15.86
CA ASP A 88 0.81 -3.94 16.09
C ASP A 88 1.30 -4.62 14.82
N LEU A 89 1.89 -3.84 13.91
CA LEU A 89 2.39 -4.32 12.64
C LEU A 89 3.90 -4.55 12.73
N ALA A 90 4.34 -5.75 12.36
CA ALA A 90 5.76 -6.12 12.36
C ALA A 90 6.57 -5.38 11.28
N GLU A 91 5.92 -4.90 10.22
CA GLU A 91 6.52 -4.24 9.06
C GLU A 91 5.99 -2.80 8.92
N ALA A 92 5.73 -2.32 7.70
CA ALA A 92 5.21 -0.99 7.46
C ALA A 92 3.66 -0.89 7.63
N GLY A 93 3.15 0.29 7.96
CA GLY A 93 1.73 0.58 7.78
C GLY A 93 1.36 0.68 6.30
N VAL A 94 2.13 1.47 5.56
CA VAL A 94 1.98 1.66 4.11
C VAL A 94 3.31 1.43 3.42
N TYR A 95 3.31 0.65 2.35
CA TYR A 95 4.44 0.50 1.44
C TYR A 95 4.06 0.91 0.01
N LEU A 96 4.77 1.91 -0.53
CA LEU A 96 4.56 2.48 -1.85
C LEU A 96 5.71 2.14 -2.80
N ARG A 97 5.34 1.68 -3.99
CA ARG A 97 6.23 1.24 -5.07
C ARG A 97 5.48 1.25 -6.41
N ASN A 98 6.15 1.63 -7.50
CA ASN A 98 5.54 1.75 -8.83
C ASN A 98 4.23 2.55 -8.78
N ALA A 99 4.25 3.67 -8.07
CA ALA A 99 3.07 4.48 -7.77
C ALA A 99 3.36 5.98 -7.97
N ARG A 100 2.36 6.73 -8.39
CA ARG A 100 2.41 8.19 -8.49
C ARG A 100 1.16 8.85 -7.97
N ASP A 101 1.24 10.13 -7.65
CA ASP A 101 0.08 10.90 -7.19
C ASP A 101 -0.59 10.18 -6.01
N VAL A 102 0.20 9.99 -4.95
CA VAL A 102 -0.23 9.31 -3.73
C VAL A 102 -0.16 10.29 -2.57
N THR A 103 -1.27 10.43 -1.85
CA THR A 103 -1.31 11.19 -0.60
C THR A 103 -1.55 10.23 0.56
N VAL A 104 -0.68 10.27 1.57
CA VAL A 104 -0.82 9.57 2.84
C VAL A 104 -0.90 10.61 3.94
N ARG A 105 -2.06 10.74 4.63
CA ARG A 105 -2.24 11.81 5.62
C ARG A 105 -3.15 11.49 6.79
N GLY A 106 -2.92 12.11 7.95
CA GLY A 106 -3.82 11.99 9.11
C GLY A 106 -3.95 10.57 9.68
N ASN A 107 -3.02 9.68 9.35
CA ASN A 107 -3.02 8.30 9.83
C ASN A 107 -2.36 8.22 11.22
N SER A 108 -2.83 7.30 12.06
CA SER A 108 -2.24 7.06 13.38
C SER A 108 -1.51 5.72 13.42
N TYR A 109 -0.36 5.69 14.09
CA TYR A 109 0.53 4.52 14.12
C TYR A 109 0.91 4.19 15.57
N ARG A 110 0.64 2.97 16.00
CA ARG A 110 0.99 2.49 17.34
C ARG A 110 1.67 1.11 17.26
N ARG A 111 2.91 0.98 17.76
CA ARG A 111 3.69 -0.28 17.65
C ARG A 111 3.73 -0.79 16.20
N VAL A 112 4.16 0.10 15.31
CA VAL A 112 4.38 -0.18 13.88
C VAL A 112 5.85 0.11 13.58
N THR A 113 6.57 -0.82 12.97
CA THR A 113 8.03 -0.69 12.73
C THR A 113 8.36 0.48 11.83
N GLN A 114 7.61 0.65 10.73
CA GLN A 114 7.75 1.78 9.80
C GLN A 114 6.39 2.35 9.45
N ARG A 115 6.19 3.67 9.52
CA ARG A 115 4.86 4.26 9.23
C ARG A 115 4.51 4.14 7.74
N VAL A 116 5.37 4.74 6.93
CA VAL A 116 5.29 4.74 5.47
C VAL A 116 6.68 4.43 4.92
N VAL A 117 6.75 3.51 3.97
CA VAL A 117 7.96 3.19 3.22
C VAL A 117 7.70 3.52 1.76
N VAL A 118 8.62 4.25 1.14
CA VAL A 118 8.52 4.68 -0.26
C VAL A 118 9.73 4.15 -1.03
N ASP A 119 9.50 3.42 -2.11
CA ASP A 119 10.55 3.08 -3.08
C ASP A 119 10.75 4.26 -4.04
N GLU A 120 11.68 5.15 -3.70
CA GLU A 120 11.95 6.38 -4.46
C GLU A 120 12.29 6.11 -5.93
N ALA A 121 12.95 4.99 -6.22
CA ALA A 121 13.37 4.65 -7.58
C ALA A 121 12.20 4.35 -8.53
N SER A 122 10.99 4.12 -7.98
CA SER A 122 9.80 3.77 -8.78
C SER A 122 8.56 4.58 -8.42
N THR A 123 8.73 5.68 -7.70
CA THR A 123 7.62 6.53 -7.26
C THR A 123 7.81 7.98 -7.65
N GLU A 124 6.70 8.69 -7.89
CA GLU A 124 6.69 10.10 -8.26
C GLU A 124 5.54 10.81 -7.54
N GLN A 125 5.70 12.07 -7.15
CA GLN A 125 4.61 12.87 -6.57
C GLN A 125 3.95 12.17 -5.35
N ILE A 126 4.77 11.77 -4.38
CA ILE A 126 4.31 11.17 -3.13
C ILE A 126 4.27 12.25 -2.05
N ASN A 127 3.09 12.47 -1.47
CA ASN A 127 2.90 13.41 -0.36
C ASN A 127 2.57 12.63 0.91
N VAL A 128 3.49 12.66 1.88
CA VAL A 128 3.30 12.05 3.20
C VAL A 128 3.22 13.15 4.24
N ALA A 129 2.07 13.30 4.87
CA ALA A 129 1.78 14.31 5.88
C ALA A 129 1.13 13.65 7.10
N ASP A 130 1.97 13.19 8.03
CA ASP A 130 1.54 12.61 9.32
C ASP A 130 0.92 13.65 10.24
#